data_AF-G4F414-F1
#
_entry.id   AF-G4F414-F1
#
_cell.length_a   1.000
_cell.length_b   1.000
_cell.length_c   1.000
_cell.angle_alpha   90.00
_cell.angle_beta   90.00
_cell.angle_gamma   90.00
#
_symmetry.space_group_name_H-M   'P 1'
#
loop_
_entity.id
_entity.type
_entity.pdbx_description
1 polymer ?
#
loop_
_entity_poly.entity_id
_entity_poly.type
_entity_poly.pdbx_seq_one_letter_code
_entity_poly.pdbx_strand_id
1 'polypeptide(L)'
;MVYAIDLLGRDTVDVLNTVQFMQSKGVSIISLREGFDLNTPTGKAMLTMLAAMAEIECSNIRERQMAGIRRAKAEGRQLGRPKKADADDIKRWRAENEASISKTALRFGISESTVKRASRCNAS
;
A
#
# COMPACT_ATOMS: atom_id res chain seq x y z
N MET A 1 10.83 22.73 -21.42
CA MET A 1 9.54 23.41 -21.17
C MET A 1 8.47 22.35 -21.15
N VAL A 2 7.50 22.45 -20.24
CA VAL A 2 6.34 21.53 -20.15
C VAL A 2 5.06 22.34 -20.25
N TYR A 3 4.00 21.74 -20.80
CA TYR A 3 2.72 22.45 -20.91
C TYR A 3 2.13 22.76 -19.53
N ALA A 4 2.16 21.78 -18.62
CA ALA A 4 1.64 21.91 -17.27
C ALA A 4 2.42 21.02 -16.28
N ILE A 5 2.44 21.42 -15.01
CA ILE A 5 3.23 20.75 -13.94
C ILE A 5 2.68 19.36 -13.59
N ASP A 6 1.36 19.18 -13.62
CA ASP A 6 0.67 17.92 -13.35
C ASP A 6 0.99 16.81 -14.37
N LEU A 7 1.58 17.14 -15.52
CA LEU A 7 2.03 16.17 -16.51
C LEU A 7 3.39 15.54 -16.19
N LEU A 8 4.07 16.00 -15.15
CA LEU A 8 5.39 15.49 -14.75
C LEU A 8 5.32 14.22 -13.89
N GLY A 9 4.14 13.77 -13.50
CA GLY A 9 3.98 12.60 -12.64
C GLY A 9 2.53 12.16 -12.51
N ARG A 10 2.32 10.99 -11.91
CA ARG A 10 0.97 10.41 -11.71
C ARG A 10 0.24 10.96 -10.48
N ASP A 11 1.00 11.54 -9.57
CA ASP A 11 0.54 12.11 -8.31
C ASP A 11 1.48 13.26 -7.91
N THR A 12 1.07 14.09 -6.95
CA THR A 12 1.82 15.29 -6.56
C THR A 12 3.21 14.96 -5.99
N VAL A 13 3.38 13.79 -5.36
CA VAL A 13 4.68 13.33 -4.85
C VAL A 13 5.60 12.97 -6.01
N ASP A 14 5.09 12.28 -7.03
CA ASP A 14 5.81 11.90 -8.24
C ASP A 14 6.24 13.13 -9.05
N VAL A 15 5.36 14.13 -9.18
CA VAL A 15 5.68 15.43 -9.78
C VAL A 15 6.84 16.11 -9.03
N LEU A 16 6.77 16.19 -7.70
CA LEU A 16 7.82 16.82 -6.88
C LEU A 16 9.16 16.10 -7.04
N ASN A 17 9.16 14.77 -7.00
CA ASN A 17 10.36 13.95 -7.19
C ASN A 17 10.98 14.18 -8.58
N THR A 18 10.14 14.23 -9.61
CA THR A 18 10.58 14.47 -11.00
C THR A 18 11.21 15.86 -11.14
N VAL A 19 10.60 16.88 -10.55
CA VAL A 19 11.14 18.25 -10.55
C VAL A 19 12.49 18.30 -9.83
N GLN A 20 12.60 17.73 -8.62
CA GLN A 20 13.86 17.71 -7.86
C GLN A 20 14.96 16.97 -8.62
N PHE A 21 14.63 15.82 -9.24
CA PHE A 21 15.56 15.07 -10.07
C PHE A 21 16.10 15.89 -11.24
N MET A 22 15.23 16.57 -11.98
CA MET A 22 15.64 17.43 -13.09
C MET A 22 16.49 18.61 -12.62
N GLN A 23 16.13 19.24 -11.48
CA GLN A 23 16.91 20.33 -10.88
C GLN A 23 18.32 19.86 -10.45
N SER A 24 18.44 18.67 -9.88
CA SER A 24 19.76 18.07 -9.53
C SER A 24 20.67 17.88 -10.74
N LYS A 25 20.10 17.79 -11.95
CA LYS A 25 20.81 17.69 -13.23
C LYS A 25 21.03 19.05 -13.89
N GLY A 26 20.67 20.15 -13.22
CA GLY A 26 20.78 21.50 -13.75
C GLY A 26 19.73 21.86 -14.82
N VAL A 27 18.64 21.08 -14.92
CA VAL A 27 17.57 21.34 -15.90
C VAL A 27 16.58 22.34 -15.32
N SER A 28 16.33 23.43 -16.06
CA SER A 28 15.24 24.36 -15.74
C SER A 28 13.91 23.86 -16.30
N ILE A 29 12.88 23.86 -15.46
CA ILE A 29 11.52 23.52 -15.84
C ILE A 29 10.69 24.79 -15.82
N ILE A 30 10.12 25.10 -16.99
CA ILE A 30 9.18 26.19 -17.16
C ILE A 30 7.85 25.56 -17.52
N SER A 31 6.82 25.89 -16.73
CA SER A 31 5.45 25.49 -17.06
C SER A 31 4.76 26.56 -17.88
N LEU A 32 4.23 26.18 -19.04
CA LEU A 32 3.59 27.12 -19.97
C LEU A 32 2.21 27.57 -19.48
N ARG A 33 1.42 26.66 -18.91
CA ARG A 33 0.05 26.93 -18.43
C ARG A 33 0.06 27.83 -17.20
N GLU A 34 0.92 27.55 -16.24
CA GLU A 34 1.02 28.33 -15.00
C GLU A 34 1.94 29.54 -15.10
N GLY A 35 2.78 29.60 -16.14
CA GLY A 35 3.59 30.78 -16.47
C GLY A 35 4.76 31.06 -15.51
N PHE A 36 5.17 30.09 -14.68
CA PHE A 36 6.30 30.27 -13.77
C PHE A 36 7.44 29.27 -14.02
N ASP A 37 8.66 29.78 -13.85
CA ASP A 37 9.91 29.02 -13.89
C ASP A 37 10.20 28.46 -12.49
N LEU A 38 10.33 27.13 -12.40
CA LEU A 38 10.58 26.38 -11.16
C LEU A 38 11.93 26.67 -10.50
N ASN A 39 12.85 27.36 -11.19
CA ASN A 39 14.13 27.79 -10.63
C ASN A 39 14.08 29.18 -9.97
N THR A 40 13.00 29.94 -10.16
CA THR A 40 12.83 31.24 -9.51
C THR A 40 12.42 31.08 -8.04
N PRO A 41 12.62 32.09 -7.18
CA PRO A 41 12.11 32.07 -5.79
C PRO A 41 10.60 31.80 -5.72
N THR A 42 9.82 32.38 -6.65
CA THR A 42 8.39 32.13 -6.78
C THR A 42 8.09 30.68 -7.17
N GLY A 43 8.81 30.13 -8.15
CA GLY A 43 8.68 28.73 -8.56
C GLY A 43 8.99 27.75 -7.43
N LYS A 44 10.03 28.04 -6.62
CA LYS A 44 10.35 27.27 -5.42
C LYS A 44 9.23 27.35 -4.38
N ALA A 45 8.65 28.52 -4.14
CA ALA A 45 7.51 28.67 -3.23
C ALA A 45 6.28 27.88 -3.70
N MET A 46 6.01 27.88 -5.01
CA MET A 46 4.92 27.10 -5.61
C MET A 46 5.16 25.59 -5.44
N LEU A 47 6.40 25.12 -5.64
CA LEU A 47 6.76 23.71 -5.38
C LEU A 47 6.55 23.32 -3.93
N THR A 48 6.95 24.17 -2.98
CA THR A 48 6.71 23.94 -1.55
C THR A 48 5.22 23.88 -1.23
N MET A 49 4.40 24.75 -1.83
CA MET A 49 2.94 24.72 -1.63
C MET A 49 2.31 23.46 -2.23
N LEU A 50 2.75 23.03 -3.41
CA LEU A 50 2.34 21.76 -4.01
C LEU A 50 2.73 20.56 -3.13
N ALA A 51 3.94 20.56 -2.57
CA ALA A 51 4.38 19.54 -1.63
C ALA A 51 3.49 19.49 -0.38
N ALA A 52 3.18 20.65 0.21
CA ALA A 52 2.28 20.73 1.36
C ALA A 52 0.87 20.21 1.03
N MET A 53 0.33 20.54 -0.15
CA MET A 53 -0.96 20.01 -0.61
C MET A 53 -0.92 18.48 -0.76
N ALA A 54 0.17 17.93 -1.32
CA ALA A 54 0.37 16.49 -1.45
C ALA A 54 0.31 15.77 -0.10
N GLU A 55 0.96 16.34 0.93
CA GLU A 55 0.94 15.80 2.28
C GLU A 55 -0.46 15.80 2.89
N ILE A 56 -1.22 16.89 2.69
CA ILE A 56 -2.60 17.00 3.17
C ILE A 56 -3.49 15.96 2.51
N GLU A 57 -3.42 15.79 1.19
CA GLU A 57 -4.20 14.79 0.47
C GLU A 57 -3.87 13.37 0.93
N CYS A 58 -2.58 13.04 1.04
CA CYS A 58 -2.12 11.75 1.56
C CYS A 58 -2.64 11.48 2.98
N SER A 59 -2.58 12.48 3.85
CA SER A 59 -3.09 12.40 5.23
C SER A 59 -4.59 12.11 5.23
N ASN A 60 -5.37 12.84 4.43
CA ASN A 60 -6.82 12.67 4.33
C ASN A 60 -7.20 11.28 3.79
N ILE A 61 -6.49 10.78 2.77
CA ILE A 61 -6.71 9.43 2.23
C ILE A 61 -6.44 8.38 3.32
N ARG A 62 -5.33 8.51 4.05
CA ARG A 62 -4.95 7.60 5.13
C ARG A 62 -5.97 7.62 6.27
N GLU A 63 -6.44 8.79 6.65
CA GLU A 63 -7.47 8.93 7.70
C GLU A 63 -8.75 8.20 7.30
N ARG A 64 -9.23 8.43 6.07
CA ARG A 64 -10.42 7.75 5.52
C ARG A 64 -10.25 6.24 5.47
N GLN A 65 -9.09 5.75 5.03
CA GLN A 65 -8.78 4.32 5.02
C GLN A 65 -8.83 3.73 6.44
N MET A 66 -8.21 4.40 7.41
CA MET A 66 -8.20 3.95 8.81
C MET A 66 -9.59 3.99 9.43
N ALA A 67 -10.44 4.95 9.07
CA ALA A 67 -11.84 4.98 9.49
C ALA A 67 -12.62 3.79 8.91
N GLY A 68 -12.41 3.45 7.64
CA GLY A 68 -12.99 2.26 7.01
C GLY A 68 -12.56 0.95 7.67
N ILE A 69 -11.26 0.82 7.98
CA ILE A 69 -10.72 -0.33 8.71
C ILE A 69 -11.33 -0.44 10.11
N ARG A 70 -11.44 0.66 10.85
CA ARG A 70 -12.06 0.70 12.18
C ARG A 70 -13.53 0.25 12.13
N ARG A 71 -14.29 0.74 11.16
CA ARG A 71 -15.68 0.35 10.94
C ARG A 71 -15.81 -1.15 10.64
N ALA A 72 -15.03 -1.66 9.69
CA ALA A 72 -15.05 -3.08 9.33
C ALA A 72 -14.68 -3.99 10.52
N LYS A 73 -13.71 -3.59 11.36
CA LYS A 73 -13.39 -4.30 12.60
C LYS A 73 -14.56 -4.29 13.59
N ALA A 74 -15.24 -3.16 13.77
CA ALA A 74 -16.40 -3.04 14.65
C ALA A 74 -17.59 -3.90 14.17
N GLU A 75 -17.76 -4.04 12.86
CA GLU A 75 -18.73 -4.93 12.22
C GLU A 75 -18.30 -6.42 12.24
N GLY A 76 -17.16 -6.75 12.84
CA GLY A 76 -16.66 -8.13 12.93
C GLY A 76 -16.14 -8.71 11.61
N ARG A 77 -15.93 -7.89 10.57
CA ARG A 77 -15.38 -8.37 9.28
C ARG A 77 -13.92 -8.79 9.46
N GLN A 78 -13.59 -10.00 9.00
CA GLN A 78 -12.19 -10.41 8.87
C GLN A 78 -11.49 -9.57 7.80
N LEU A 79 -10.45 -8.86 8.22
CA LEU A 79 -9.59 -8.08 7.34
C LEU A 79 -8.42 -8.93 6.84
N GLY A 80 -8.02 -8.72 5.58
CA GLY A 80 -6.88 -9.40 4.97
C GLY A 80 -7.29 -10.59 4.10
N ARG A 81 -6.32 -11.45 3.77
CA ARG A 81 -6.54 -12.60 2.89
C ARG A 81 -7.43 -13.62 3.60
N PRO A 82 -8.51 -14.12 2.97
CA PRO A 82 -9.34 -15.16 3.57
C PRO A 82 -8.51 -16.43 3.81
N LYS A 83 -8.75 -17.08 4.95
CA LYS A 83 -8.14 -18.38 5.26
C LYS A 83 -8.72 -19.43 4.31
N LYS A 84 -7.85 -20.22 3.66
CA LYS A 84 -8.27 -21.31 2.77
C LYS A 84 -8.87 -22.51 3.51
N ALA A 85 -8.48 -22.71 4.76
CA ALA A 85 -8.95 -23.78 5.64
C ALA A 85 -8.80 -23.33 7.10
N ASP A 86 -9.69 -23.80 7.97
CA ASP A 86 -9.61 -23.52 9.39
C ASP A 86 -8.48 -24.33 10.04
N ALA A 87 -7.75 -23.72 10.98
CA ALA A 87 -6.64 -24.35 11.67
C ALA A 87 -7.12 -25.55 12.51
N ASP A 88 -8.30 -25.45 13.10
CA ASP A 88 -8.84 -26.52 13.95
C ASP A 88 -9.37 -27.70 13.12
N ASP A 89 -9.95 -27.43 11.94
CA ASP A 89 -10.31 -28.47 10.98
C ASP A 89 -9.07 -29.24 10.48
N ILE A 90 -7.98 -28.53 10.20
CA ILE A 90 -6.70 -29.13 9.80
C ILE A 90 -6.16 -30.03 10.92
N LYS A 91 -6.19 -29.58 12.17
CA LYS A 91 -5.71 -30.37 13.32
C LYS A 91 -6.58 -31.60 13.54
N ARG A 92 -7.91 -31.43 13.57
CA ARG A 92 -8.87 -32.50 13.81
C ARG A 92 -8.75 -33.60 12.76
N TRP A 93 -8.82 -33.22 11.48
CA TRP A 93 -8.68 -34.18 10.38
C TRP A 93 -7.32 -34.91 10.43
N ARG A 94 -6.24 -34.18 10.72
CA ARG A 94 -4.91 -34.77 10.83
C ARG A 94 -4.80 -35.78 11.98
N ALA A 95 -5.39 -35.48 13.13
CA ALA A 95 -5.40 -36.37 14.29
C ALA A 95 -6.24 -37.63 14.03
N GLU A 96 -7.44 -37.46 13.48
CA GLU A 96 -8.35 -38.57 13.14
C GLU A 96 -7.78 -39.54 12.09
N ASN A 97 -6.97 -39.02 11.16
CA ASN A 97 -6.44 -39.80 10.03
C ASN A 97 -4.96 -40.18 10.20
N GLU A 98 -4.35 -39.85 11.35
CA GLU A 98 -2.91 -40.00 11.62
C GLU A 98 -2.03 -39.51 10.43
N ALA A 99 -2.46 -38.44 9.78
CA ALA A 99 -1.95 -38.05 8.47
C ALA A 99 -0.62 -37.29 8.56
N SER A 100 0.27 -37.54 7.58
CA SER A 100 1.49 -36.74 7.42
C SER A 100 1.18 -35.28 7.05
N ILE A 101 2.14 -34.39 7.29
CA ILE A 101 2.01 -32.97 6.92
C ILE A 101 1.73 -32.81 5.42
N SER A 102 2.42 -33.59 4.59
CA SER A 102 2.27 -33.57 3.13
C SER A 102 0.89 -34.06 2.68
N LYS A 103 0.40 -35.16 3.26
CA LYS A 103 -0.94 -35.70 2.97
C LYS A 103 -2.05 -34.73 3.36
N THR A 104 -1.86 -34.03 4.48
CA THR A 104 -2.79 -32.98 4.95
C THR A 104 -2.77 -31.75 4.04
N ALA A 105 -1.58 -31.32 3.60
CA ALA A 105 -1.41 -30.20 2.68
C ALA A 105 -2.15 -30.45 1.35
N LEU A 106 -1.99 -31.65 0.79
CA LEU A 106 -2.69 -32.07 -0.43
C LEU A 106 -4.21 -32.07 -0.25
N ARG A 107 -4.71 -32.64 0.86
CA ARG A 107 -6.16 -32.75 1.13
C ARG A 107 -6.87 -31.39 1.18
N PHE A 108 -6.22 -30.39 1.78
CA PHE A 108 -6.78 -29.05 1.97
C PHE A 108 -6.34 -28.06 0.87
N GLY A 109 -5.51 -28.46 -0.08
CA GLY A 109 -5.01 -27.58 -1.15
C GLY A 109 -4.19 -26.39 -0.63
N ILE A 110 -3.44 -26.61 0.46
CA ILE A 110 -2.62 -25.59 1.14
C ILE A 110 -1.16 -26.03 1.18
N SER A 111 -0.25 -25.09 1.47
CA SER A 111 1.17 -25.41 1.62
C SER A 111 1.44 -26.19 2.92
N GLU A 112 2.47 -27.03 2.92
CA GLU A 112 2.94 -27.71 4.14
C GLU A 112 3.31 -26.72 5.26
N SER A 113 3.82 -25.53 4.90
CA SER A 113 4.08 -24.46 5.86
C SER A 113 2.81 -23.95 6.55
N THR A 114 1.67 -23.95 5.85
CA THR A 114 0.37 -23.58 6.43
C THR A 114 -0.13 -24.67 7.39
N VAL A 115 0.06 -25.95 7.05
CA VAL A 115 -0.25 -27.09 7.93
C VAL A 115 0.61 -27.03 9.20
N LYS A 116 1.94 -26.88 9.06
CA LYS A 116 2.86 -26.75 10.20
C LYS A 116 2.48 -25.59 11.13
N ARG A 117 2.11 -24.44 10.56
CA ARG A 117 1.64 -23.27 11.32
C ARG A 117 0.33 -23.55 12.05
N ALA A 118 -0.64 -24.19 11.40
CA ALA A 118 -1.89 -24.60 12.02
C ALA A 118 -1.66 -25.58 13.19
N SER A 119 -0.74 -26.54 13.04
CA SER A 119 -0.39 -27.50 14.10
C SER A 119 0.41 -26.90 15.28
N ARG A 120 1.01 -25.72 15.12
CA ARG A 120 1.75 -25.01 16.19
C ARG A 120 0.90 -24.02 16.98
N CYS A 121 -0.21 -23.55 16.41
CA CYS A 121 -1.13 -22.68 17.11
C CYS A 121 -1.96 -23.52 18.09
N ASN A 122 -1.64 -23.52 19.38
CA ASN A 122 -2.57 -24.00 20.39
C ASN A 122 -3.82 -23.11 20.35
N ALA A 123 -5.01 -23.73 20.34
CA ALA A 123 -6.26 -23.00 20.44
C ALA A 123 -6.26 -22.16 21.72
N SER A 124 -6.65 -20.88 21.62
CA SER A 124 -7.16 -20.10 22.74
C SER A 124 -8.66 -20.26 22.80
#